data_AF-A0A482RCN6-F1
#
_entry.id   AF-A0A482RCN6-F1
#
_cell.length_a   1.000
_cell.length_b   1.000
_cell.length_c   1.000
_cell.angle_alpha   90.00
_cell.angle_beta   90.00
_cell.angle_gamma   90.00
#
_symmetry.space_group_name_H-M   'P 1'
#
loop_
_entity.id
_entity.type
_entity.pdbx_description
1 polymer ?
#
loop_
_entity_poly.entity_id
_entity_poly.type
_entity_poly.pdbx_seq_one_letter_code
_entity_poly.pdbx_strand_id
1 'polypeptide(L)'
;TLRTVYEAALAVPHAEVSTLWEEYRAHVQSSCQPELAAKFIANMESTAATALKMLQPRMTAWQGLDTMSLPIPPTPPPLPAGSSSSAGSAAGGGVASTSVTGTAANEAVHAIERQAAVWRRILAWELANSMRRDKDALVKHMRYIFNACLAHLRFFPEVWYDALVFESDMARMRGVPVASSPHFQALVQGARALFPTCVALNLAIADMLELSDDTVGAASVYRSLLGALHRVADTRPALRKRYAAAQPQHVSTGSSARTDAPAAGIAASGPEGVDAPAPESDATVAHTFAVLADSDDAHDTLFLSPDEQSSAALAAAIDALPLASARSVASIHSASVPSDSDAASCAAAVSRVLISYVRFTRRTGGMLPARHAFKQARASPYVTGAVFRAAAQSEYFSNRALPVARNVLELGRQRFPHDMDFLLSAIDFLMLVDDATNVRAFLERTLADLPVRDSRPVWDRYIHMEMVCMPGGGSLSAVAVLERRRARAG
;
A
#
# COMPACT_ATOMS: atom_id res chain seq x y z
N THR A 1 -10.14 3.09 -45.96
CA THR A 1 -9.64 2.99 -47.35
C THR A 1 -8.13 2.77 -47.31
N LEU A 2 -7.47 2.36 -48.39
CA LEU A 2 -6.02 2.10 -48.37
C LEU A 2 -5.21 3.33 -47.88
N ARG A 3 -5.63 4.53 -48.32
CA ARG A 3 -5.08 5.82 -47.86
C ARG A 3 -5.11 6.00 -46.33
N THR A 4 -6.24 5.73 -45.68
CA THR A 4 -6.33 5.92 -44.21
C THR A 4 -5.41 4.97 -43.45
N VAL A 5 -5.09 3.80 -44.04
CA VAL A 5 -4.13 2.85 -43.47
C VAL A 5 -2.70 3.40 -43.59
N TYR A 6 -2.33 3.95 -44.76
CA TYR A 6 -1.03 4.63 -44.92
C TYR A 6 -0.88 5.83 -43.99
N GLU A 7 -1.89 6.69 -43.91
CA GLU A 7 -1.89 7.85 -43.01
C GLU A 7 -1.69 7.42 -41.54
N ALA A 8 -2.35 6.34 -41.12
CA ALA A 8 -2.16 5.78 -39.78
C ALA A 8 -0.77 5.17 -39.56
N ALA A 9 -0.22 4.48 -40.57
CA ALA A 9 1.11 3.85 -40.48
C ALA A 9 2.22 4.89 -40.41
N LEU A 10 2.15 5.94 -41.23
CA LEU A 10 3.13 7.03 -41.27
C LEU A 10 3.16 7.88 -39.99
N ALA A 11 2.09 7.86 -39.20
CA ALA A 11 2.03 8.53 -37.91
C ALA A 11 2.78 7.78 -36.79
N VAL A 12 3.19 6.52 -37.01
CA VAL A 12 3.88 5.69 -36.01
C VAL A 12 5.35 5.54 -36.38
N PRO A 13 6.31 5.78 -35.46
CA PRO A 13 7.72 5.49 -35.73
C PRO A 13 7.93 3.98 -35.79
N HIS A 14 8.12 3.44 -36.99
CA HIS A 14 8.51 2.04 -37.25
C HIS A 14 9.68 1.99 -38.25
N ALA A 15 10.33 0.83 -38.38
CA ALA A 15 11.56 0.70 -39.18
C ALA A 15 11.37 1.01 -40.69
N GLU A 16 10.16 0.77 -41.20
CA GLU A 16 9.80 0.86 -42.62
C GLU A 16 9.09 2.17 -42.99
N VAL A 17 9.16 3.21 -42.15
CA VAL A 17 8.46 4.48 -42.43
C VAL A 17 8.95 5.12 -43.75
N SER A 18 10.24 4.99 -44.06
CA SER A 18 10.79 5.55 -45.31
C SER A 18 10.24 4.87 -46.56
N THR A 19 10.09 3.53 -46.53
CA THR A 19 9.55 2.76 -47.66
C THR A 19 8.05 3.01 -47.81
N LEU A 20 7.30 3.00 -46.70
CA LEU A 20 5.87 3.32 -46.73
C LEU A 20 5.59 4.76 -47.21
N TRP A 21 6.49 5.71 -46.93
CA TRP A 21 6.36 7.08 -47.43
C TRP A 21 6.50 7.16 -48.95
N GLU A 22 7.39 6.37 -49.54
CA GLU A 22 7.55 6.28 -50.99
C GLU A 22 6.33 5.61 -51.65
N GLU A 23 5.85 4.51 -51.07
CA GLU A 23 4.64 3.82 -51.54
C GLU A 23 3.40 4.70 -51.45
N TYR A 24 3.24 5.45 -50.36
CA TYR A 24 2.14 6.40 -50.21
C TYR A 24 2.17 7.49 -51.28
N ARG A 25 3.35 8.08 -51.55
CA ARG A 25 3.50 9.08 -52.62
C ARG A 25 3.11 8.52 -53.98
N ALA A 26 3.59 7.32 -54.32
CA ALA A 26 3.22 6.65 -55.58
C ALA A 26 1.72 6.32 -55.66
N HIS A 27 1.12 5.87 -54.55
CA HIS A 27 -0.30 5.56 -54.49
C HIS A 27 -1.20 6.80 -54.65
N VAL A 28 -0.87 7.90 -53.97
CA VAL A 28 -1.65 9.15 -54.05
C VAL A 28 -1.50 9.82 -55.42
N GLN A 29 -0.32 9.75 -56.03
CA GLN A 29 -0.08 10.26 -57.39
C GLN A 29 -0.82 9.46 -58.48
N SER A 30 -0.98 8.14 -58.30
CA SER A 30 -1.70 7.28 -59.26
C SER A 30 -3.23 7.31 -59.08
N SER A 31 -3.72 7.57 -57.86
CA SER A 31 -5.14 7.41 -57.52
C SER A 31 -5.95 8.71 -57.49
N CYS A 32 -5.30 9.89 -57.54
CA CYS A 32 -5.94 11.19 -57.37
C CYS A 32 -5.47 12.22 -58.41
N GLN A 33 -6.27 13.28 -58.63
CA GLN A 33 -5.86 14.43 -59.44
C GLN A 33 -4.58 15.08 -58.85
N PRO A 34 -3.68 15.62 -59.70
CA PRO A 34 -2.35 16.06 -59.29
C PRO A 34 -2.38 17.17 -58.22
N GLU A 35 -3.33 18.09 -58.30
CA GLU A 35 -3.49 19.18 -57.32
C GLU A 35 -3.91 18.67 -55.93
N LEU A 36 -4.79 17.67 -55.90
CA LEU A 36 -5.25 17.05 -54.65
C LEU A 36 -4.17 16.16 -54.05
N ALA A 37 -3.43 15.44 -54.90
CA ALA A 37 -2.28 14.63 -54.51
C ALA A 37 -1.20 15.47 -53.82
N ALA A 38 -0.86 16.64 -54.38
CA ALA A 38 0.10 17.56 -53.79
C ALA A 38 -0.34 18.04 -52.38
N LYS A 39 -1.63 18.33 -52.19
CA LYS A 39 -2.19 18.72 -50.88
C LYS A 39 -2.08 17.60 -49.85
N PHE A 40 -2.39 16.35 -50.23
CA PHE A 40 -2.30 15.21 -49.32
C PHE A 40 -0.86 14.88 -48.92
N ILE A 41 0.09 15.00 -49.86
CA ILE A 41 1.51 14.79 -49.58
C ILE A 41 2.02 15.88 -48.62
N ALA A 42 1.75 17.16 -48.90
CA ALA A 42 2.18 18.27 -48.06
C ALA A 42 1.65 18.18 -46.62
N ASN A 43 0.40 17.72 -46.44
CA ASN A 43 -0.19 17.55 -45.11
C ASN A 43 0.53 16.46 -44.28
N MET A 44 0.87 15.33 -44.90
CA MET A 44 1.49 14.19 -44.21
C MET A 44 3.01 14.30 -44.10
N GLU A 45 3.67 15.12 -44.91
CA GLU A 45 5.14 15.26 -44.95
C GLU A 45 5.71 15.65 -43.58
N SER A 46 5.08 16.60 -42.88
CA SER A 46 5.49 17.02 -41.54
C SER A 46 5.36 15.90 -40.49
N THR A 47 4.31 15.09 -40.61
CA THR A 47 4.02 13.97 -39.70
C THR A 47 5.02 12.83 -39.94
N ALA A 48 5.26 12.48 -41.20
CA ALA A 48 6.24 11.48 -41.59
C ALA A 48 7.68 11.90 -41.21
N ALA A 49 8.03 13.17 -41.41
CA ALA A 49 9.32 13.71 -40.98
C ALA A 49 9.50 13.63 -39.45
N THR A 50 8.45 13.90 -38.67
CA THR A 50 8.46 13.76 -37.21
C THR A 50 8.63 12.30 -36.81
N ALA A 51 7.91 11.37 -37.45
CA ALA A 51 8.03 9.94 -37.18
C ALA A 51 9.44 9.41 -37.47
N LEU A 52 10.04 9.84 -38.60
CA LEU A 52 11.43 9.50 -38.95
C LEU A 52 12.43 10.08 -37.94
N LYS A 53 12.25 11.33 -37.51
CA LYS A 53 13.11 11.95 -36.49
C LYS A 53 13.04 11.22 -35.15
N MET A 54 11.85 10.77 -34.75
CA MET A 54 11.62 10.07 -33.49
C MET A 54 11.96 8.58 -33.55
N LEU A 55 12.25 8.02 -34.73
CA LEU A 55 12.60 6.61 -34.91
C LEU A 55 13.88 6.24 -34.16
N GLN A 56 14.96 7.01 -34.34
CA GLN A 56 16.25 6.72 -33.68
C GLN A 56 16.17 6.78 -32.14
N PRO A 57 15.62 7.87 -31.54
CA PRO A 57 15.37 7.91 -30.10
C PRO A 57 14.51 6.74 -29.60
N ARG A 58 13.44 6.39 -30.34
CA ARG A 58 12.59 5.24 -29.99
C ARG A 58 13.37 3.93 -30.04
N MET A 59 14.11 3.66 -31.10
CA MET A 59 14.92 2.44 -31.21
C MET A 59 15.93 2.32 -30.06
N THR A 60 16.51 3.44 -29.64
CA THR A 60 17.43 3.49 -28.50
C THR A 60 16.72 3.16 -27.18
N ALA A 61 15.52 3.71 -26.97
CA ALA A 61 14.70 3.41 -25.79
C ALA A 61 14.26 1.94 -25.74
N TRP A 62 14.01 1.33 -26.90
CA TRP A 62 13.57 -0.06 -27.05
C TRP A 62 14.74 -1.07 -27.18
N GLN A 63 15.98 -0.60 -27.21
CA GLN A 63 17.16 -1.44 -27.40
C GLN A 63 17.34 -2.45 -26.25
N GLY A 64 17.52 -3.73 -26.60
CA GLY A 64 17.76 -4.80 -25.61
C GLY A 64 16.48 -5.42 -25.04
N LEU A 65 15.30 -5.04 -25.56
CA LEU A 65 14.05 -5.74 -25.25
C LEU A 65 14.06 -7.13 -25.89
N ASP A 66 13.88 -8.17 -25.06
CA ASP A 66 13.69 -9.53 -25.54
C ASP A 66 12.19 -9.86 -25.66
N THR A 67 11.69 -9.82 -26.89
CA THR A 67 10.28 -10.06 -27.22
C THR A 67 9.87 -11.54 -27.17
N MET A 68 10.83 -12.45 -27.04
CA MET A 68 10.59 -13.90 -26.98
C MET A 68 10.77 -14.47 -25.57
N SER A 69 11.08 -13.61 -24.60
CA SER A 69 11.24 -14.03 -23.21
C SER A 69 9.90 -14.42 -22.59
N LEU A 70 9.87 -15.60 -21.95
CA LEU A 70 8.72 -16.03 -21.16
C LEU A 70 8.74 -15.31 -19.80
N PRO A 71 7.57 -14.92 -19.27
CA PRO A 71 7.49 -14.35 -17.93
C PRO A 71 7.88 -15.41 -16.90
N ILE A 72 8.88 -15.11 -16.07
CA ILE A 72 9.34 -15.97 -14.99
C ILE A 72 9.22 -15.16 -13.67
N PRO A 73 8.79 -15.77 -12.57
CA PRO A 73 8.75 -15.09 -11.29
C PRO A 73 10.15 -14.68 -10.83
N PRO A 74 10.34 -13.47 -10.31
CA PRO A 74 11.60 -13.09 -9.67
C PRO A 74 11.86 -14.01 -8.48
N THR A 75 12.90 -14.84 -8.55
CA THR A 75 13.35 -15.62 -7.38
C THR A 75 14.22 -14.72 -6.51
N PRO A 76 14.02 -14.71 -5.18
CA PRO A 76 14.87 -13.93 -4.29
C PRO A 76 16.33 -14.35 -4.46
N PRO A 77 17.29 -13.41 -4.40
CA PRO A 77 18.70 -13.76 -4.46
C PRO A 77 19.01 -14.78 -3.36
N PRO A 78 19.81 -15.83 -3.64
CA PRO A 78 20.23 -16.76 -2.59
C PRO A 78 20.90 -15.95 -1.48
N LEU A 79 20.46 -16.18 -0.24
CA LEU A 79 21.09 -15.57 0.94
C LEU A 79 22.61 -15.82 0.86
N PRO A 80 23.45 -14.81 1.15
CA PRO A 80 24.90 -15.01 1.14
C PRO A 80 25.24 -16.17 2.08
N ALA A 81 25.95 -17.17 1.56
CA ALA A 81 26.38 -18.32 2.33
C ALA A 81 27.24 -17.87 3.52
N GLY A 82 26.64 -17.91 4.72
CA GLY A 82 27.24 -17.95 6.04
C GLY A 82 28.48 -17.10 6.33
N SER A 83 28.32 -16.04 7.13
CA SER A 83 29.29 -15.77 8.20
C SER A 83 28.99 -16.66 9.40
N SER A 84 29.11 -17.98 9.22
CA SER A 84 29.25 -18.91 10.34
C SER A 84 30.74 -18.96 10.68
N SER A 85 31.17 -18.08 11.58
CA SER A 85 32.49 -18.13 12.20
C SER A 85 32.63 -19.41 13.04
N SER A 86 33.43 -20.33 12.50
CA SER A 86 34.38 -21.24 13.18
C SER A 86 33.93 -22.04 14.42
N ALA A 87 33.84 -23.37 14.25
CA ALA A 87 34.55 -24.34 15.10
C ALA A 87 34.50 -25.76 14.50
N GLY A 88 35.67 -26.40 14.33
CA GLY A 88 35.81 -27.85 14.42
C GLY A 88 36.04 -28.63 13.11
N SER A 89 37.33 -28.80 12.78
CA SER A 89 37.88 -29.74 11.79
C SER A 89 37.56 -31.22 12.10
N ALA A 90 37.25 -32.03 11.08
CA ALA A 90 38.03 -33.24 10.72
C ALA A 90 37.41 -34.04 9.53
N ALA A 91 38.22 -34.13 8.46
CA ALA A 91 38.44 -35.26 7.55
C ALA A 91 37.28 -36.10 6.98
N GLY A 92 37.22 -36.15 5.63
CA GLY A 92 36.90 -37.38 4.91
C GLY A 92 36.12 -37.23 3.60
N GLY A 93 36.77 -37.50 2.46
CA GLY A 93 36.19 -38.23 1.31
C GLY A 93 35.16 -37.50 0.45
N GLY A 94 35.55 -37.13 -0.77
CA GLY A 94 34.73 -36.33 -1.68
C GLY A 94 33.54 -37.03 -2.34
N VAL A 95 32.63 -36.19 -2.84
CA VAL A 95 32.09 -36.24 -4.20
C VAL A 95 31.85 -34.78 -4.60
N ALA A 96 32.46 -34.34 -5.70
CA ALA A 96 32.15 -33.05 -6.30
C ALA A 96 30.74 -33.10 -6.90
N SER A 97 29.74 -32.71 -6.12
CA SER A 97 28.40 -32.44 -6.62
C SER A 97 28.41 -31.08 -7.30
N THR A 98 28.43 -31.10 -8.63
CA THR A 98 28.40 -29.95 -9.52
C THR A 98 27.17 -29.07 -9.23
N SER A 99 27.37 -27.91 -8.61
CA SER A 99 26.33 -26.92 -8.30
C SER A 99 25.93 -26.08 -9.53
N VAL A 100 25.63 -26.74 -10.66
CA VAL A 100 25.30 -26.08 -11.94
C VAL A 100 23.92 -25.40 -11.91
N THR A 101 23.04 -25.80 -10.99
CA THR A 101 21.68 -25.25 -10.89
C THR A 101 21.62 -23.85 -10.25
N GLY A 102 22.61 -23.47 -9.43
CA GLY A 102 22.64 -22.17 -8.75
C GLY A 102 23.05 -21.01 -9.66
N THR A 103 23.97 -21.24 -10.59
CA THR A 103 24.48 -20.20 -11.50
C THR A 103 23.46 -19.84 -12.59
N ALA A 104 22.79 -20.83 -13.19
CA ALA A 104 21.79 -20.60 -14.23
C ALA A 104 20.52 -19.90 -13.69
N ALA A 105 20.10 -20.21 -12.46
CA ALA A 105 18.98 -19.53 -11.80
C ALA A 105 19.31 -18.05 -11.52
N ASN A 106 20.51 -17.76 -11.00
CA ASN A 106 20.96 -16.38 -10.77
C ASN A 106 21.09 -15.60 -12.09
N GLU A 107 21.53 -16.24 -13.17
CA GLU A 107 21.63 -15.61 -14.49
C GLU A 107 20.26 -15.27 -15.09
N ALA A 108 19.28 -16.17 -14.93
CA ALA A 108 17.90 -15.92 -15.33
C ALA A 108 17.26 -14.77 -14.55
N VAL A 109 17.47 -14.68 -13.23
CA VAL A 109 17.01 -13.56 -12.40
C VAL A 109 17.58 -12.24 -12.91
N HIS A 110 18.91 -12.18 -13.07
CA HIS A 110 19.56 -10.96 -13.56
C HIS A 110 19.14 -10.62 -15.00
N ALA A 111 18.82 -11.60 -15.83
CA ALA A 111 18.26 -11.36 -17.17
C ALA A 111 16.89 -10.68 -17.10
N ILE A 112 16.02 -11.12 -16.21
CA ILE A 112 14.69 -10.52 -16.02
C ILE A 112 14.80 -9.12 -15.40
N GLU A 113 15.69 -8.90 -14.44
CA GLU A 113 15.94 -7.56 -13.89
C GLU A 113 16.44 -6.58 -14.95
N ARG A 114 17.31 -7.04 -15.87
CA ARG A 114 17.74 -6.27 -17.04
C ARG A 114 16.54 -5.95 -17.95
N GLN A 115 15.68 -6.92 -18.23
CA GLN A 115 14.45 -6.69 -19.01
C GLN A 115 13.50 -5.71 -18.31
N ALA A 116 13.36 -5.78 -16.98
CA ALA A 116 12.57 -4.84 -16.20
C ALA A 116 13.14 -3.40 -16.26
N ALA A 117 14.46 -3.25 -16.32
CA ALA A 117 15.09 -1.94 -16.54
C ALA A 117 14.80 -1.38 -17.94
N VAL A 118 14.82 -2.23 -18.97
CA VAL A 118 14.46 -1.84 -20.35
C VAL A 118 12.99 -1.40 -20.42
N TRP A 119 12.07 -2.17 -19.84
CA TRP A 119 10.65 -1.81 -19.80
C TRP A 119 10.38 -0.49 -19.07
N ARG A 120 11.08 -0.21 -17.96
CA ARG A 120 10.99 1.09 -17.28
C ARG A 120 11.41 2.24 -18.18
N ARG A 121 12.49 2.08 -18.94
CA ARG A 121 12.94 3.08 -19.91
C ARG A 121 11.91 3.29 -21.04
N ILE A 122 11.32 2.20 -21.54
CA ILE A 122 10.25 2.27 -22.57
C ILE A 122 9.04 3.02 -22.03
N LEU A 123 8.56 2.69 -20.82
CA LEU A 123 7.42 3.36 -20.19
C LEU A 123 7.68 4.86 -20.00
N ALA A 124 8.84 5.22 -19.46
CA ALA A 124 9.21 6.63 -19.29
C ALA A 124 9.26 7.39 -20.62
N TRP A 125 9.79 6.76 -21.67
CA TRP A 125 9.86 7.38 -23.00
C TRP A 125 8.48 7.56 -23.64
N GLU A 126 7.60 6.55 -23.57
CA GLU A 126 6.25 6.65 -24.14
C GLU A 126 5.37 7.65 -23.36
N LEU A 127 5.58 7.77 -22.04
CA LEU A 127 4.87 8.73 -21.19
C LEU A 127 5.34 10.17 -21.41
N ALA A 128 6.62 10.39 -21.75
CA ALA A 128 7.11 11.70 -22.19
C ALA A 128 6.43 12.22 -23.47
N ASN A 129 5.57 11.42 -24.10
CA ASN A 129 4.76 11.77 -25.27
C ASN A 129 5.53 12.55 -26.34
N SER A 130 6.73 12.07 -26.70
CA SER A 130 7.60 12.75 -27.68
C SER A 130 6.95 12.88 -29.06
N MET A 131 5.93 12.06 -29.34
CA MET A 131 5.13 12.09 -30.57
C MET A 131 3.96 13.09 -30.52
N ARG A 132 3.76 13.81 -29.40
CA ARG A 132 2.66 14.77 -29.18
C ARG A 132 1.30 14.21 -29.59
N ARG A 133 1.04 12.95 -29.22
CA ARG A 133 -0.23 12.28 -29.49
C ARG A 133 -1.34 13.01 -28.76
N ASP A 134 -2.53 12.99 -29.36
CA ASP A 134 -3.75 13.41 -28.69
C ASP A 134 -3.99 12.61 -27.40
N LYS A 135 -4.72 13.20 -26.47
CA LYS A 135 -5.02 12.68 -25.14
C LYS A 135 -5.53 11.24 -25.18
N ASP A 136 -6.58 11.00 -25.97
CA ASP A 136 -7.23 9.69 -26.00
C ASP A 136 -6.40 8.66 -26.77
N ALA A 137 -5.64 9.12 -27.76
CA ALA A 137 -4.67 8.30 -28.48
C ALA A 137 -3.52 7.86 -27.55
N LEU A 138 -3.01 8.77 -26.71
CA LEU A 138 -1.96 8.48 -25.75
C LEU A 138 -2.44 7.48 -24.69
N VAL A 139 -3.65 7.63 -24.16
CA VAL A 139 -4.19 6.67 -23.18
C VAL A 139 -4.33 5.27 -23.78
N LYS A 140 -4.86 5.15 -25.01
CA LYS A 140 -4.96 3.85 -25.71
C LYS A 140 -3.58 3.25 -25.96
N HIS A 141 -2.63 4.08 -26.37
CA HIS A 141 -1.25 3.65 -26.62
C HIS A 141 -0.57 3.18 -25.33
N MET A 142 -0.70 3.94 -24.24
CA MET A 142 -0.13 3.56 -22.95
C MET A 142 -0.76 2.29 -22.39
N ARG A 143 -2.07 2.09 -22.53
CA ARG A 143 -2.72 0.81 -22.20
C ARG A 143 -2.12 -0.36 -22.97
N TYR A 144 -1.84 -0.19 -24.26
CA TYR A 144 -1.17 -1.20 -25.06
C TYR A 144 0.25 -1.48 -24.56
N ILE A 145 1.04 -0.44 -24.26
CA ILE A 145 2.40 -0.59 -23.73
C ILE A 145 2.40 -1.26 -22.35
N PHE A 146 1.49 -0.89 -21.45
CA PHE A 146 1.34 -1.55 -20.16
C PHE A 146 0.94 -3.02 -20.32
N ASN A 147 0.01 -3.35 -21.23
CA ASN A 147 -0.34 -4.74 -21.51
C ASN A 147 0.84 -5.55 -22.06
N ALA A 148 1.64 -4.96 -22.96
CA ALA A 148 2.86 -5.58 -23.46
C ALA A 148 3.88 -5.78 -22.31
N CYS A 149 4.06 -4.78 -21.45
CA CYS A 149 4.92 -4.87 -20.28
C CYS A 149 4.46 -5.98 -19.32
N LEU A 150 3.16 -6.04 -19.00
CA LEU A 150 2.55 -7.06 -18.15
C LEU A 150 2.60 -8.47 -18.76
N ALA A 151 2.71 -8.60 -20.08
CA ALA A 151 2.91 -9.91 -20.72
C ALA A 151 4.31 -10.47 -20.42
N HIS A 152 5.34 -9.62 -20.42
CA HIS A 152 6.74 -10.01 -20.17
C HIS A 152 7.08 -10.03 -18.67
N LEU A 153 6.55 -9.07 -17.91
CA LEU A 153 6.79 -8.87 -16.47
C LEU A 153 5.57 -9.23 -15.63
N ARG A 154 4.85 -10.28 -16.03
CA ARG A 154 3.58 -10.70 -15.40
C ARG A 154 3.66 -10.91 -13.89
N PHE A 155 4.81 -11.39 -13.41
CA PHE A 155 5.03 -11.76 -12.01
C PHE A 155 5.64 -10.64 -11.15
N PHE A 156 5.73 -9.42 -11.69
CA PHE A 156 6.23 -8.25 -10.97
C PHE A 156 5.06 -7.43 -10.42
N PRO A 157 4.76 -7.49 -9.12
CA PRO A 157 3.63 -6.76 -8.53
C PRO A 157 3.75 -5.24 -8.71
N GLU A 158 4.95 -4.72 -8.90
CA GLU A 158 5.22 -3.30 -9.10
C GLU A 158 4.65 -2.79 -10.43
N VAL A 159 4.77 -3.59 -11.51
CA VAL A 159 4.22 -3.23 -12.82
C VAL A 159 2.69 -3.20 -12.79
N TRP A 160 2.07 -4.09 -12.02
CA TRP A 160 0.62 -4.06 -11.79
C TRP A 160 0.18 -2.83 -11.02
N TYR A 161 0.95 -2.44 -10.00
CA TYR A 161 0.69 -1.21 -9.25
C TYR A 161 0.81 0.03 -10.15
N ASP A 162 1.87 0.14 -10.95
CA ASP A 162 2.08 1.27 -11.87
C ASP A 162 0.94 1.39 -12.89
N ALA A 163 0.48 0.25 -13.45
CA ALA A 163 -0.65 0.23 -14.36
C ALA A 163 -1.97 0.67 -13.69
N LEU A 164 -2.19 0.28 -12.43
CA LEU A 164 -3.36 0.70 -11.65
C LEU A 164 -3.33 2.20 -11.32
N VAL A 165 -2.16 2.73 -10.94
CA VAL A 165 -1.97 4.16 -10.72
C VAL A 165 -2.28 4.94 -12.00
N PHE A 166 -1.70 4.52 -13.13
CA PHE A 166 -1.98 5.12 -14.43
C PHE A 166 -3.49 5.15 -14.74
N GLU A 167 -4.19 4.02 -14.62
CA GLU A 167 -5.64 4.01 -14.87
C GLU A 167 -6.43 4.88 -13.88
N SER A 168 -6.00 4.97 -12.62
CA SER A 168 -6.65 5.82 -11.62
C SER A 168 -6.50 7.31 -11.92
N ASP A 169 -5.32 7.73 -12.40
CA ASP A 169 -5.06 9.10 -12.80
C ASP A 169 -5.84 9.45 -14.08
N MET A 170 -5.88 8.54 -15.05
CA MET A 170 -6.67 8.72 -16.27
C MET A 170 -8.17 8.81 -15.99
N ALA A 171 -8.70 8.01 -15.05
CA ALA A 171 -10.10 8.08 -14.66
C ALA A 171 -10.43 9.41 -13.96
N ARG A 172 -9.55 9.86 -13.05
CA ARG A 172 -9.70 11.16 -12.36
C ARG A 172 -9.72 12.33 -13.33
N MET A 173 -8.85 12.31 -14.33
CA MET A 173 -8.80 13.37 -15.35
C MET A 173 -10.03 13.40 -16.25
N ARG A 174 -10.66 12.25 -16.51
CA ARG A 174 -11.93 12.18 -17.23
C ARG A 174 -13.14 12.50 -16.35
N GLY A 175 -12.95 12.75 -15.06
CA GLY A 175 -14.05 12.94 -14.10
C GLY A 175 -14.90 11.68 -13.88
N VAL A 176 -14.38 10.50 -14.26
CA VAL A 176 -15.08 9.22 -14.10
C VAL A 176 -14.64 8.58 -12.78
N PRO A 177 -15.56 8.05 -11.95
CA PRO A 177 -15.19 7.31 -10.75
C PRO A 177 -14.24 6.15 -11.10
N VAL A 178 -13.07 6.12 -10.46
CA VAL A 178 -12.01 5.12 -10.75
C VAL A 178 -12.55 3.70 -10.59
N ALA A 179 -13.33 3.45 -9.53
CA ALA A 179 -13.94 2.14 -9.27
C ALA A 179 -14.91 1.70 -10.37
N SER A 180 -15.51 2.63 -11.14
CA SER A 180 -16.41 2.30 -12.24
C SER A 180 -15.67 2.04 -13.56
N SER A 181 -14.37 2.33 -13.64
CA SER A 181 -13.60 2.10 -14.86
C SER A 181 -13.43 0.60 -15.14
N PRO A 182 -13.87 0.09 -16.32
CA PRO A 182 -13.76 -1.33 -16.62
C PRO A 182 -12.30 -1.80 -16.74
N HIS A 183 -11.40 -0.90 -17.17
CA HIS A 183 -9.96 -1.20 -17.27
C HIS A 183 -9.33 -1.35 -15.89
N PHE A 184 -9.68 -0.45 -14.95
CA PHE A 184 -9.22 -0.53 -13.57
C PHE A 184 -9.71 -1.82 -12.90
N GLN A 185 -10.98 -2.17 -13.05
CA GLN A 185 -11.54 -3.40 -12.48
C GLN A 185 -10.90 -4.66 -13.07
N ALA A 186 -10.63 -4.69 -14.38
CA ALA A 186 -9.92 -5.80 -15.02
C ALA A 186 -8.48 -5.97 -14.48
N LEU A 187 -7.75 -4.85 -14.28
CA LEU A 187 -6.41 -4.88 -13.69
C LEU A 187 -6.46 -5.36 -12.22
N VAL A 188 -7.41 -4.87 -11.43
CA VAL A 188 -7.59 -5.32 -10.03
C VAL A 188 -7.89 -6.82 -9.98
N GLN A 189 -8.77 -7.33 -10.84
CA GLN A 189 -9.07 -8.76 -10.91
C GLN A 189 -7.84 -9.58 -11.32
N GLY A 190 -7.09 -9.14 -12.34
CA GLY A 190 -5.87 -9.80 -12.79
C GLY A 190 -4.77 -9.82 -11.72
N ALA A 191 -4.52 -8.69 -11.07
CA ALA A 191 -3.55 -8.55 -9.99
C ALA A 191 -3.89 -9.47 -8.81
N ARG A 192 -5.16 -9.52 -8.41
CA ARG A 192 -5.62 -10.36 -7.28
C ARG A 192 -5.58 -11.85 -7.60
N ALA A 193 -5.79 -12.23 -8.86
CA ALA A 193 -5.68 -13.62 -9.30
C ALA A 193 -4.23 -14.12 -9.25
N LEU A 194 -3.27 -13.27 -9.62
CA LEU A 194 -1.84 -13.61 -9.63
C LEU A 194 -1.17 -13.47 -8.27
N PHE A 195 -1.52 -12.45 -7.50
CA PHE A 195 -0.89 -12.12 -6.22
C PHE A 195 -1.91 -12.10 -5.07
N PRO A 196 -2.57 -13.23 -4.78
CA PRO A 196 -3.56 -13.28 -3.71
C PRO A 196 -2.96 -13.07 -2.31
N THR A 197 -1.66 -13.26 -2.14
CA THR A 197 -0.92 -13.17 -0.87
C THR A 197 -0.07 -11.92 -0.75
N CYS A 198 0.09 -11.13 -1.81
CA CYS A 198 0.92 -9.94 -1.80
C CYS A 198 0.27 -8.85 -0.97
N VAL A 199 0.78 -8.64 0.25
CA VAL A 199 0.22 -7.68 1.19
C VAL A 199 0.30 -6.26 0.64
N ALA A 200 1.47 -5.85 0.12
CA ALA A 200 1.70 -4.49 -0.37
C ALA A 200 0.72 -4.10 -1.49
N LEU A 201 0.62 -4.93 -2.53
CA LEU A 201 -0.25 -4.66 -3.69
C LEU A 201 -1.73 -4.64 -3.29
N ASN A 202 -2.18 -5.60 -2.49
CA ASN A 202 -3.58 -5.66 -2.09
C ASN A 202 -3.97 -4.51 -1.14
N LEU A 203 -3.08 -4.07 -0.24
CA LEU A 203 -3.31 -2.88 0.59
C LEU A 203 -3.39 -1.62 -0.28
N ALA A 204 -2.49 -1.47 -1.25
CA ALA A 204 -2.52 -0.35 -2.18
C ALA A 204 -3.82 -0.32 -3.01
N ILE A 205 -4.29 -1.48 -3.50
CA ILE A 205 -5.60 -1.60 -4.17
C ILE A 205 -6.74 -1.20 -3.24
N ALA A 206 -6.72 -1.64 -1.98
CA ALA A 206 -7.74 -1.28 -1.02
C ALA A 206 -7.78 0.22 -0.75
N ASP A 207 -6.62 0.88 -0.63
CA ASP A 207 -6.52 2.33 -0.46
C ASP A 207 -6.99 3.09 -1.72
N MET A 208 -6.67 2.61 -2.93
CA MET A 208 -7.19 3.19 -4.18
C MET A 208 -8.71 3.09 -4.30
N LEU A 209 -9.30 1.97 -3.88
CA LEU A 209 -10.75 1.79 -3.84
C LEU A 209 -11.42 2.67 -2.79
N GLU A 210 -10.81 2.80 -1.60
CA GLU A 210 -11.29 3.70 -0.54
C GLU A 210 -11.26 5.17 -1.00
N LEU A 211 -10.19 5.61 -1.69
CA LEU A 211 -10.10 6.94 -2.29
C LEU A 211 -11.14 7.20 -3.39
N SER A 212 -11.73 6.14 -3.93
CA SER A 212 -12.77 6.19 -4.96
C SER A 212 -14.17 6.06 -4.38
N ASP A 213 -14.31 6.17 -3.05
CA ASP A 213 -15.53 5.94 -2.26
C ASP A 213 -16.13 4.52 -2.36
N ASP A 214 -15.41 3.56 -2.97
CA ASP A 214 -15.83 2.15 -3.02
C ASP A 214 -15.39 1.39 -1.76
N THR A 215 -16.08 1.67 -0.67
CA THR A 215 -15.83 1.02 0.64
C THR A 215 -16.14 -0.47 0.62
N VAL A 216 -17.11 -0.91 -0.19
CA VAL A 216 -17.51 -2.33 -0.29
C VAL A 216 -16.43 -3.13 -1.03
N GLY A 217 -15.93 -2.59 -2.15
CA GLY A 217 -14.80 -3.12 -2.90
C GLY A 217 -13.56 -3.22 -2.02
N ALA A 218 -13.18 -2.15 -1.33
CA ALA A 218 -12.05 -2.14 -0.41
C ALA A 218 -12.17 -3.21 0.69
N ALA A 219 -13.33 -3.32 1.35
CA ALA A 219 -13.59 -4.35 2.35
C ALA A 219 -13.52 -5.79 1.78
N SER A 220 -13.89 -5.98 0.50
CA SER A 220 -13.76 -7.26 -0.18
C SER A 220 -12.29 -7.66 -0.38
N VAL A 221 -11.41 -6.69 -0.68
CA VAL A 221 -9.97 -6.91 -0.87
C VAL A 221 -9.33 -7.37 0.43
N TYR A 222 -9.62 -6.68 1.54
CA TYR A 222 -9.14 -7.09 2.87
C TYR A 222 -9.56 -8.51 3.25
N ARG A 223 -10.85 -8.85 3.08
CA ARG A 223 -11.37 -10.19 3.40
C ARG A 223 -10.76 -11.28 2.52
N SER A 224 -10.62 -10.99 1.23
CA SER A 224 -10.02 -11.90 0.25
C SER A 224 -8.55 -12.18 0.54
N LEU A 225 -7.77 -11.13 0.82
CA LEU A 225 -6.37 -11.21 1.22
C LEU A 225 -6.20 -11.98 2.54
N LEU A 226 -7.01 -11.68 3.55
CA LEU A 226 -7.00 -12.42 4.80
C LEU A 226 -7.30 -13.90 4.55
N GLY A 227 -8.31 -14.24 3.75
CA GLY A 227 -8.62 -15.63 3.40
C GLY A 227 -7.45 -16.34 2.71
N ALA A 228 -6.76 -15.66 1.79
CA ALA A 228 -5.57 -16.21 1.14
C ALA A 228 -4.41 -16.43 2.12
N LEU A 229 -4.13 -15.47 2.99
CA LEU A 229 -3.08 -15.58 4.00
C LEU A 229 -3.39 -16.66 5.05
N HIS A 230 -4.65 -16.83 5.45
CA HIS A 230 -5.05 -17.91 6.37
C HIS A 230 -4.83 -19.27 5.71
N ARG A 231 -5.23 -19.46 4.44
CA ARG A 231 -4.96 -20.72 3.72
C ARG A 231 -3.47 -21.04 3.68
N VAL A 232 -2.64 -20.05 3.44
CA VAL A 232 -1.17 -20.19 3.41
C VAL A 232 -0.60 -20.44 4.81
N ALA A 233 -1.18 -19.88 5.86
CA ALA A 233 -0.78 -20.19 7.23
C ALA A 233 -1.23 -21.59 7.66
N ASP A 234 -2.41 -22.04 7.23
CA ASP A 234 -3.01 -23.34 7.56
C ASP A 234 -2.22 -24.53 6.97
N THR A 235 -1.56 -24.35 5.82
CA THR A 235 -0.66 -25.38 5.27
C THR A 235 0.60 -25.58 6.11
N ARG A 236 0.90 -24.70 7.07
CA ARG A 236 2.10 -24.75 7.92
C ARG A 236 1.76 -25.22 9.34
N PRO A 237 1.90 -26.53 9.65
CA PRO A 237 1.47 -27.10 10.94
C PRO A 237 2.24 -26.56 12.15
N ALA A 238 3.50 -26.14 11.97
CA ALA A 238 4.31 -25.53 13.03
C ALA A 238 3.72 -24.20 13.53
N LEU A 239 3.15 -23.39 12.61
CA LEU A 239 2.46 -22.16 12.97
C LEU A 239 1.19 -22.45 13.76
N ARG A 240 0.39 -23.37 13.24
CA ARG A 240 -0.84 -23.81 13.89
C ARG A 240 -0.57 -24.28 15.32
N LYS A 241 0.50 -25.06 15.55
CA LYS A 241 0.89 -25.51 16.89
C LYS A 241 1.32 -24.33 17.80
N ARG A 242 2.21 -23.45 17.31
CA ARG A 242 2.73 -22.31 18.09
C ARG A 242 1.62 -21.34 18.51
N TYR A 243 0.72 -21.02 17.60
CA TYR A 243 -0.34 -20.05 17.85
C TYR A 243 -1.60 -20.67 18.46
N ALA A 244 -1.89 -21.97 18.26
CA ALA A 244 -2.92 -22.68 19.03
C ALA A 244 -2.54 -22.79 20.52
N ALA A 245 -1.26 -22.98 20.83
CA ALA A 245 -0.77 -22.99 22.22
C ALA A 245 -0.86 -21.60 22.90
N ALA A 246 -0.82 -20.52 22.11
CA ALA A 246 -0.96 -19.13 22.59
C ALA A 246 -2.42 -18.63 22.62
N GLN A 247 -3.40 -19.44 22.22
CA GLN A 247 -4.81 -19.09 22.41
C GLN A 247 -5.18 -19.34 23.88
N PRO A 248 -5.86 -18.39 24.56
CA PRO A 248 -6.46 -18.69 25.85
C PRO A 248 -7.43 -19.85 25.63
N GLN A 249 -7.24 -20.94 26.40
CA GLN A 249 -8.23 -22.02 26.43
C GLN A 249 -9.57 -21.38 26.77
N HIS A 250 -10.55 -21.60 25.90
CA HIS A 250 -11.90 -21.11 26.08
C HIS A 250 -12.38 -21.57 27.45
N VAL A 251 -12.44 -20.67 28.44
CA VAL A 251 -13.11 -20.97 29.70
C VAL A 251 -14.57 -21.10 29.32
N SER A 252 -15.00 -22.36 29.20
CA SER A 252 -16.40 -22.74 29.09
C SER A 252 -17.11 -22.25 30.34
N THR A 253 -17.62 -21.02 30.33
CA THR A 253 -18.65 -20.62 31.27
C THR A 253 -19.90 -21.40 30.88
N GLY A 254 -20.12 -22.50 31.61
CA GLY A 254 -21.28 -23.35 31.48
C GLY A 254 -22.56 -22.51 31.55
N SER A 255 -23.41 -22.71 30.55
CA SER A 255 -24.81 -22.36 30.58
C SER A 255 -25.45 -22.98 31.83
N SER A 256 -25.88 -22.13 32.77
CA SER A 256 -26.89 -22.51 33.74
C SER A 256 -28.07 -21.57 33.55
N ALA A 257 -29.07 -22.09 32.86
CA ALA A 257 -30.36 -21.46 32.66
C ALA A 257 -31.03 -21.14 34.00
N ARG A 258 -31.53 -19.91 34.16
CA ARG A 258 -32.78 -19.63 34.85
C ARG A 258 -33.53 -18.56 34.06
N THR A 259 -34.78 -18.90 33.76
CA THR A 259 -35.76 -18.23 32.93
C THR A 259 -36.56 -17.17 33.70
N ASP A 260 -37.29 -16.35 32.94
CA ASP A 260 -38.55 -15.64 33.27
C ASP A 260 -38.48 -14.15 33.72
N ALA A 261 -38.42 -13.25 32.72
CA ALA A 261 -39.41 -12.22 32.28
C ALA A 261 -40.20 -11.33 33.30
N PRO A 262 -40.87 -10.20 32.89
CA PRO A 262 -40.70 -9.32 31.73
C PRO A 262 -40.78 -7.78 32.07
N ALA A 263 -40.78 -6.97 30.99
CA ALA A 263 -40.73 -5.52 30.89
C ALA A 263 -41.99 -4.71 31.29
N ALA A 264 -41.75 -3.45 31.69
CA ALA A 264 -42.63 -2.28 31.61
C ALA A 264 -41.70 -1.04 31.46
N GLY A 265 -41.87 -0.04 30.59
CA GLY A 265 -43.03 0.44 29.86
C GLY A 265 -43.57 1.72 30.50
N ILE A 266 -42.98 2.91 30.22
CA ILE A 266 -43.65 4.20 30.45
C ILE A 266 -43.28 5.17 29.31
N ALA A 267 -44.31 5.61 28.60
CA ALA A 267 -44.30 6.66 27.60
C ALA A 267 -44.95 7.94 28.16
N ALA A 268 -44.44 9.09 27.69
CA ALA A 268 -45.08 10.36 27.36
C ALA A 268 -46.05 11.07 28.35
N SER A 269 -45.76 12.35 28.63
CA SER A 269 -46.75 13.45 28.61
C SER A 269 -46.09 14.83 28.70
N GLY A 270 -46.25 15.68 27.67
CA GLY A 270 -46.53 17.13 27.84
C GLY A 270 -48.07 17.34 27.94
N PRO A 271 -48.65 18.56 27.98
CA PRO A 271 -48.20 19.81 27.30
C PRO A 271 -48.48 21.14 28.08
N GLU A 272 -48.43 22.27 27.34
CA GLU A 272 -48.88 23.67 27.62
C GLU A 272 -47.90 24.56 28.42
N GLY A 273 -47.54 25.79 28.05
CA GLY A 273 -47.96 26.77 27.04
C GLY A 273 -47.81 28.18 27.65
N VAL A 274 -47.56 29.21 26.80
CA VAL A 274 -47.72 30.68 27.03
C VAL A 274 -46.44 31.54 26.85
N ASP A 275 -46.49 32.27 25.72
CA ASP A 275 -46.05 33.62 25.36
C ASP A 275 -44.57 34.06 25.20
N ALA A 276 -44.31 34.51 23.96
CA ALA A 276 -43.25 35.43 23.55
C ALA A 276 -43.58 36.89 23.94
N PRO A 277 -42.59 37.81 23.95
CA PRO A 277 -42.46 38.67 22.76
C PRO A 277 -41.01 39.08 22.41
N ALA A 278 -40.83 39.49 21.15
CA ALA A 278 -39.80 40.42 20.64
C ALA A 278 -40.57 41.53 19.87
N PRO A 279 -39.97 42.55 19.21
CA PRO A 279 -38.56 43.00 19.08
C PRO A 279 -38.35 44.55 19.13
N GLU A 280 -37.13 45.07 19.35
CA GLU A 280 -36.65 46.42 18.87
C GLU A 280 -35.10 46.38 18.79
N SER A 281 -34.47 46.33 17.62
CA SER A 281 -33.87 47.41 16.80
C SER A 281 -32.89 48.36 17.51
N ASP A 282 -31.60 48.26 17.18
CA ASP A 282 -30.90 49.42 16.60
C ASP A 282 -29.61 49.04 15.86
N ALA A 283 -29.39 49.74 14.75
CA ALA A 283 -28.25 49.62 13.85
C ALA A 283 -27.06 50.45 14.34
N THR A 284 -25.83 50.06 14.00
CA THR A 284 -24.77 51.03 13.62
C THR A 284 -23.48 50.34 13.10
N VAL A 285 -23.16 50.70 11.86
CA VAL A 285 -21.82 50.88 11.24
C VAL A 285 -21.00 49.65 10.83
N ALA A 286 -21.13 49.34 9.53
CA ALA A 286 -20.03 48.91 8.67
C ALA A 286 -19.27 50.15 8.16
N HIS A 287 -17.93 50.14 8.27
CA HIS A 287 -16.95 50.63 7.26
C HIS A 287 -15.57 50.81 7.89
N THR A 288 -14.58 50.02 7.47
CA THR A 288 -13.37 50.59 6.86
C THR A 288 -12.74 49.56 5.93
N PHE A 289 -12.46 50.01 4.71
CA PHE A 289 -11.96 49.27 3.56
C PHE A 289 -10.46 49.60 3.37
N ALA A 290 -9.72 48.64 2.81
CA ALA A 290 -8.47 48.68 2.03
C ALA A 290 -7.45 49.83 2.16
N VAL A 291 -6.15 49.48 2.19
CA VAL A 291 -5.03 49.92 1.30
C VAL A 291 -3.83 49.05 1.73
N LEU A 292 -3.29 48.15 0.91
CA LEU A 292 -2.22 48.40 -0.06
C LEU A 292 -2.27 47.37 -1.20
N ALA A 293 -2.60 47.83 -2.40
CA ALA A 293 -2.10 47.28 -3.65
C ALA A 293 -0.84 48.08 -4.01
N ASP A 294 0.24 47.42 -4.47
CA ASP A 294 0.64 47.50 -5.88
C ASP A 294 1.95 46.70 -6.12
N SER A 295 1.89 45.71 -7.01
CA SER A 295 2.98 45.27 -7.90
C SER A 295 2.34 44.39 -8.97
N ASP A 296 1.82 45.05 -10.01
CA ASP A 296 1.50 44.46 -11.31
C ASP A 296 2.69 43.65 -11.86
N ASP A 297 2.42 42.39 -12.24
CA ASP A 297 2.94 41.70 -13.44
C ASP A 297 2.67 40.18 -13.34
N ALA A 298 1.47 39.72 -13.73
CA ALA A 298 1.20 38.35 -14.21
C ALA A 298 -0.28 38.12 -14.60
N HIS A 299 -0.96 39.08 -15.23
CA HIS A 299 -2.27 38.84 -15.83
C HIS A 299 -2.14 38.56 -17.33
N ASP A 300 -1.81 37.31 -17.68
CA ASP A 300 -1.93 36.85 -19.07
C ASP A 300 -2.18 35.32 -19.21
N THR A 301 -2.93 34.73 -18.28
CA THR A 301 -3.36 33.31 -18.37
C THR A 301 -4.87 33.10 -18.16
N LEU A 302 -5.68 34.16 -18.22
CA LEU A 302 -7.10 34.12 -17.81
C LEU A 302 -8.13 33.83 -18.91
N PHE A 303 -7.74 33.36 -20.09
CA PHE A 303 -8.71 32.88 -21.09
C PHE A 303 -8.19 31.68 -21.88
N LEU A 304 -8.16 30.51 -21.21
CA LEU A 304 -8.12 29.22 -21.89
C LEU A 304 -9.50 28.57 -21.77
N SER A 305 -10.01 28.02 -22.88
CA SER A 305 -11.31 27.34 -22.90
C SER A 305 -11.32 26.10 -21.97
N PRO A 306 -12.49 25.58 -21.55
CA PRO A 306 -12.57 24.37 -20.71
C PRO A 306 -11.83 23.16 -21.33
N ASP A 307 -11.77 23.07 -22.66
CA ASP A 307 -11.05 22.03 -23.39
C ASP A 307 -9.52 22.21 -23.36
N GLU A 308 -9.05 23.45 -23.24
CA GLU A 308 -7.63 23.80 -23.12
C GLU A 308 -7.13 23.69 -21.67
N GLN A 309 -7.98 23.99 -20.68
CA GLN A 309 -7.66 23.74 -19.26
C GLN A 309 -7.54 22.25 -18.98
N SER A 310 -8.41 21.42 -19.58
CA SER A 310 -8.29 19.96 -19.49
C SER A 310 -7.07 19.42 -20.26
N SER A 311 -6.49 20.18 -21.21
CA SER A 311 -5.31 19.75 -21.99
C SER A 311 -4.00 20.08 -21.31
N ALA A 312 -3.91 21.29 -20.73
CA ALA A 312 -2.82 21.68 -19.86
C ALA A 312 -2.79 20.82 -18.58
N ALA A 313 -3.95 20.53 -17.99
CA ALA A 313 -4.05 19.67 -16.81
C ALA A 313 -3.64 18.21 -17.12
N LEU A 314 -3.98 17.68 -18.30
CA LEU A 314 -3.53 16.34 -18.71
C LEU A 314 -2.02 16.33 -18.99
N ALA A 315 -1.48 17.32 -19.69
CA ALA A 315 -0.04 17.41 -19.94
C ALA A 315 0.75 17.54 -18.62
N ALA A 316 0.28 18.39 -17.71
CA ALA A 316 0.83 18.52 -16.37
C ALA A 316 0.64 17.26 -15.51
N ALA A 317 -0.46 16.53 -15.66
CA ALA A 317 -0.68 15.27 -14.96
C ALA A 317 0.14 14.12 -15.54
N ILE A 318 0.38 14.09 -16.85
CA ILE A 318 1.31 13.15 -17.50
C ILE A 318 2.75 13.47 -17.07
N ASP A 319 3.14 14.74 -16.99
CA ASP A 319 4.43 15.18 -16.45
C ASP A 319 4.53 14.97 -14.92
N ALA A 320 3.41 15.05 -14.20
CA ALA A 320 3.31 14.80 -12.76
C ALA A 320 3.01 13.34 -12.40
N LEU A 321 2.82 12.45 -13.39
CA LEU A 321 2.78 11.02 -13.16
C LEU A 321 4.11 10.69 -12.47
N PRO A 322 4.10 10.07 -11.29
CA PRO A 322 5.31 9.78 -10.53
C PRO A 322 6.06 8.62 -11.17
N LEU A 323 6.54 8.81 -12.39
CA LEU A 323 7.33 7.86 -13.17
C LEU A 323 8.74 7.65 -12.63
N ALA A 324 9.08 8.30 -11.51
CA ALA A 324 10.41 8.34 -10.94
C ALA A 324 10.47 8.44 -9.40
N SER A 325 9.43 8.04 -8.65
CA SER A 325 9.65 7.77 -7.22
C SER A 325 9.99 6.29 -7.09
N ALA A 326 11.24 5.84 -7.18
CA ALA A 326 12.27 6.00 -6.14
C ALA A 326 11.78 5.91 -4.66
N ARG A 327 10.49 5.69 -4.39
CA ARG A 327 9.97 5.21 -3.12
C ARG A 327 9.89 3.70 -3.17
N SER A 328 11.08 3.11 -3.10
CA SER A 328 11.34 1.74 -2.65
C SER A 328 10.56 0.63 -3.35
N VAL A 329 10.84 0.46 -4.64
CA VAL A 329 10.48 -0.75 -5.42
C VAL A 329 11.11 -2.01 -4.77
N ALA A 330 12.29 -1.88 -4.17
CA ALA A 330 12.91 -2.91 -3.34
C ALA A 330 12.07 -3.26 -2.09
N SER A 331 11.26 -2.34 -1.56
CA SER A 331 10.36 -2.60 -0.42
C SER A 331 9.08 -3.30 -0.83
N ILE A 332 8.62 -3.24 -2.08
CA ILE A 332 7.43 -3.99 -2.51
C ILE A 332 7.80 -5.45 -2.76
N HIS A 333 8.90 -5.71 -3.48
CA HIS A 333 9.40 -7.06 -3.70
C HIS A 333 9.74 -7.78 -2.38
N SER A 334 10.52 -7.15 -1.49
CA SER A 334 10.89 -7.70 -0.17
C SER A 334 9.75 -7.78 0.86
N ALA A 335 8.64 -7.06 0.65
CA ALA A 335 7.46 -7.13 1.51
C ALA A 335 6.33 -8.02 0.96
N SER A 336 6.46 -8.55 -0.27
CA SER A 336 5.32 -9.13 -1.00
C SER A 336 5.11 -10.62 -0.81
N VAL A 337 6.11 -11.39 -0.38
CA VAL A 337 5.93 -12.82 -0.19
C VAL A 337 6.40 -13.16 1.22
N PRO A 338 5.53 -13.63 2.13
CA PRO A 338 6.04 -14.28 3.31
C PRO A 338 6.88 -15.46 2.81
N SER A 339 8.19 -15.38 3.00
CA SER A 339 9.11 -16.44 2.59
C SER A 339 8.56 -17.78 3.08
N ASP A 340 8.52 -18.78 2.20
CA ASP A 340 7.93 -20.06 2.52
C ASP A 340 8.59 -20.75 3.73
N SER A 341 9.82 -20.33 4.06
CA SER A 341 10.60 -20.80 5.20
C SER A 341 10.15 -20.24 6.55
N ASP A 342 9.58 -19.04 6.61
CA ASP A 342 9.47 -18.31 7.88
C ASP A 342 8.02 -18.21 8.36
N ALA A 343 7.62 -19.19 9.15
CA ALA A 343 6.38 -19.20 9.92
C ALA A 343 6.03 -17.83 10.52
N ALA A 344 6.96 -17.19 11.24
CA ALA A 344 6.75 -15.90 11.89
C ALA A 344 6.38 -14.76 10.90
N SER A 345 6.88 -14.83 9.66
CA SER A 345 6.59 -13.85 8.61
C SER A 345 5.12 -13.86 8.20
N CYS A 346 4.49 -15.04 8.15
CA CYS A 346 3.06 -15.17 7.80
C CYS A 346 2.13 -14.58 8.86
N ALA A 347 2.38 -14.87 10.14
CA ALA A 347 1.58 -14.29 11.23
C ALA A 347 1.75 -12.77 11.30
N ALA A 348 2.96 -12.26 11.07
CA ALA A 348 3.21 -10.83 10.95
C ALA A 348 2.45 -10.21 9.77
N ALA A 349 2.40 -10.87 8.61
CA ALA A 349 1.62 -10.44 7.45
C ALA A 349 0.12 -10.38 7.75
N VAL A 350 -0.45 -11.42 8.36
CA VAL A 350 -1.86 -11.44 8.81
C VAL A 350 -2.15 -10.28 9.75
N SER A 351 -1.30 -10.09 10.77
CA SER A 351 -1.45 -8.97 11.72
C SER A 351 -1.36 -7.60 11.06
N ARG A 352 -0.46 -7.38 10.09
CA ARG A 352 -0.38 -6.13 9.33
C ARG A 352 -1.68 -5.85 8.59
N VAL A 353 -2.24 -6.85 7.92
CA VAL A 353 -3.52 -6.71 7.20
C VAL A 353 -4.68 -6.46 8.16
N LEU A 354 -4.73 -7.14 9.31
CA LEU A 354 -5.75 -6.91 10.34
C LEU A 354 -5.68 -5.48 10.91
N ILE A 355 -4.47 -4.96 11.17
CA ILE A 355 -4.28 -3.58 11.63
C ILE A 355 -4.80 -2.60 10.57
N SER A 356 -4.43 -2.79 9.31
CA SER A 356 -4.92 -1.94 8.21
C SER A 356 -6.43 -2.03 8.05
N TYR A 357 -7.02 -3.22 8.21
CA TYR A 357 -8.47 -3.40 8.14
C TYR A 357 -9.22 -2.71 9.30
N VAL A 358 -8.71 -2.78 10.52
CA VAL A 358 -9.29 -2.04 11.67
C VAL A 358 -9.18 -0.52 11.45
N ARG A 359 -8.08 -0.04 10.86
CA ARG A 359 -7.91 1.38 10.51
C ARG A 359 -8.89 1.80 9.41
N PHE A 360 -9.05 0.99 8.37
CA PHE A 360 -10.00 1.19 7.27
C PHE A 360 -11.45 1.28 7.77
N THR A 361 -11.89 0.31 8.58
CA THR A 361 -13.26 0.31 9.15
C THR A 361 -13.50 1.50 10.07
N ARG A 362 -12.44 2.02 10.72
CA ARG A 362 -12.52 3.27 11.47
C ARG A 362 -12.69 4.49 10.57
N ARG A 363 -11.92 4.61 9.49
CA ARG A 363 -12.00 5.74 8.56
C ARG A 363 -13.37 5.84 7.88
N THR A 364 -13.92 4.69 7.50
CA THR A 364 -15.18 4.61 6.73
C THR A 364 -16.44 4.55 7.61
N GLY A 365 -16.38 3.85 8.74
CA GLY A 365 -17.55 3.58 9.60
C GLY A 365 -17.47 4.14 11.03
N GLY A 366 -16.36 4.76 11.41
CA GLY A 366 -16.15 5.32 12.74
C GLY A 366 -15.82 4.27 13.82
N MET A 367 -16.07 4.62 15.09
CA MET A 367 -15.57 3.88 16.25
C MET A 367 -16.19 2.48 16.41
N LEU A 368 -17.52 2.36 16.30
CA LEU A 368 -18.22 1.11 16.59
C LEU A 368 -17.86 0.00 15.58
N PRO A 369 -17.85 0.25 14.26
CA PRO A 369 -17.39 -0.73 13.28
C PRO A 369 -15.92 -1.13 13.48
N ALA A 370 -15.05 -0.19 13.86
CA ALA A 370 -13.65 -0.49 14.16
C ALA A 370 -13.50 -1.44 15.36
N ARG A 371 -14.27 -1.24 16.43
CA ARG A 371 -14.29 -2.16 17.58
C ARG A 371 -14.83 -3.53 17.22
N HIS A 372 -15.84 -3.59 16.35
CA HIS A 372 -16.34 -4.84 15.81
C HIS A 372 -15.29 -5.56 14.96
N ALA A 373 -14.60 -4.83 14.07
CA ALA A 373 -13.49 -5.36 13.27
C ALA A 373 -12.34 -5.86 14.16
N PHE A 374 -11.99 -5.13 15.24
CA PHE A 374 -11.01 -5.60 16.22
C PHE A 374 -11.49 -6.87 16.93
N LYS A 375 -12.77 -6.96 17.31
CA LYS A 375 -13.35 -8.17 17.90
C LYS A 375 -13.21 -9.38 16.98
N GLN A 376 -13.41 -9.20 15.68
CA GLN A 376 -13.19 -10.24 14.68
C GLN A 376 -11.69 -10.53 14.49
N ALA A 377 -10.85 -9.50 14.42
CA ALA A 377 -9.40 -9.64 14.24
C ALA A 377 -8.74 -10.46 15.35
N ARG A 378 -9.12 -10.23 16.61
CA ARG A 378 -8.60 -11.01 17.74
C ARG A 378 -9.09 -12.46 17.74
N ALA A 379 -10.17 -12.80 17.05
CA ALA A 379 -10.60 -14.19 16.91
C ALA A 379 -9.71 -14.97 15.92
N SER A 380 -8.90 -14.30 15.11
CA SER A 380 -7.97 -14.96 14.19
C SER A 380 -6.96 -15.82 14.95
N PRO A 381 -6.66 -17.03 14.46
CA PRO A 381 -5.65 -17.90 15.06
C PRO A 381 -4.23 -17.34 14.92
N TYR A 382 -3.94 -16.57 13.88
CA TYR A 382 -2.59 -16.07 13.56
C TYR A 382 -2.35 -14.64 14.01
N VAL A 383 -3.15 -14.13 14.95
CA VAL A 383 -3.02 -12.76 15.48
C VAL A 383 -1.79 -12.64 16.38
N THR A 384 -1.09 -11.50 16.29
CA THR A 384 0.07 -11.17 17.13
C THR A 384 -0.22 -9.99 18.05
N GLY A 385 0.63 -9.77 19.06
CA GLY A 385 0.48 -8.65 20.00
C GLY A 385 0.47 -7.27 19.32
N ALA A 386 1.07 -7.15 18.13
CA ALA A 386 1.05 -5.92 17.34
C ALA A 386 -0.36 -5.38 17.07
N VAL A 387 -1.37 -6.26 16.91
CA VAL A 387 -2.78 -5.86 16.70
C VAL A 387 -3.37 -5.21 17.95
N PHE A 388 -3.06 -5.76 19.14
CA PHE A 388 -3.52 -5.22 20.42
C PHE A 388 -2.88 -3.86 20.71
N ARG A 389 -1.58 -3.73 20.46
CA ARG A 389 -0.88 -2.45 20.57
C ARG A 389 -1.49 -1.38 19.65
N ALA A 390 -1.69 -1.72 18.38
CA ALA A 390 -2.28 -0.79 17.41
C ALA A 390 -3.72 -0.39 17.78
N ALA A 391 -4.51 -1.33 18.29
CA ALA A 391 -5.86 -1.05 18.78
C ALA A 391 -5.87 -0.13 20.01
N ALA A 392 -4.99 -0.38 21.00
CA ALA A 392 -4.84 0.45 22.18
C ALA A 392 -4.41 1.89 21.83
N GLN A 393 -3.43 2.03 20.93
CA GLN A 393 -3.01 3.34 20.41
C GLN A 393 -4.16 4.05 19.70
N SER A 394 -4.93 3.33 18.88
CA SER A 394 -6.09 3.91 18.20
C SER A 394 -7.14 4.39 19.20
N GLU A 395 -7.48 3.61 20.23
CA GLU A 395 -8.45 4.00 21.26
C GLU A 395 -7.97 5.23 22.05
N TYR A 396 -6.69 5.31 22.39
CA TYR A 396 -6.15 6.45 23.10
C TYR A 396 -6.08 7.72 22.23
N PHE A 397 -5.40 7.67 21.08
CA PHE A 397 -5.17 8.87 20.27
C PHE A 397 -6.45 9.37 19.60
N SER A 398 -7.35 8.45 19.22
CA SER A 398 -8.56 8.81 18.48
C SER A 398 -9.73 9.12 19.39
N ASN A 399 -9.95 8.29 20.41
CA ASN A 399 -11.16 8.34 21.23
C ASN A 399 -10.89 8.97 22.60
N ARG A 400 -9.62 9.31 22.90
CA ARG A 400 -9.16 9.82 24.20
C ARG A 400 -9.53 8.91 25.36
N ALA A 401 -9.68 7.61 25.08
CA ALA A 401 -10.17 6.62 26.03
C ALA A 401 -9.01 5.79 26.62
N LEU A 402 -8.20 6.42 27.48
CA LEU A 402 -7.07 5.75 28.15
C LEU A 402 -7.49 4.50 28.95
N PRO A 403 -8.61 4.48 29.71
CA PRO A 403 -9.03 3.27 30.40
C PRO A 403 -9.30 2.09 29.45
N VAL A 404 -9.85 2.36 28.26
CA VAL A 404 -10.08 1.33 27.23
C VAL A 404 -8.75 0.84 26.66
N ALA A 405 -7.81 1.75 26.38
CA ALA A 405 -6.48 1.39 25.90
C ALA A 405 -5.74 0.49 26.90
N ARG A 406 -5.78 0.80 28.20
CA ARG A 406 -5.23 -0.06 29.27
C ARG A 406 -5.85 -1.47 29.24
N ASN A 407 -7.17 -1.55 29.15
CA ASN A 407 -7.88 -2.84 29.08
C ASN A 407 -7.48 -3.66 27.85
N VAL A 408 -7.30 -3.02 26.69
CA VAL A 408 -6.84 -3.70 25.47
C VAL A 408 -5.42 -4.23 25.61
N LEU A 409 -4.51 -3.46 26.23
CA LEU A 409 -3.14 -3.91 26.48
C LEU A 409 -3.10 -5.06 27.50
N GLU A 410 -3.96 -5.02 28.51
CA GLU A 410 -4.04 -6.08 29.52
C GLU A 410 -4.57 -7.39 28.93
N LEU A 411 -5.56 -7.31 28.04
CA LEU A 411 -6.01 -8.46 27.24
C LEU A 411 -4.88 -9.00 26.34
N GLY A 412 -4.07 -8.11 25.76
CA GLY A 412 -2.91 -8.50 24.97
C GLY A 412 -1.85 -9.20 25.81
N ARG A 413 -1.56 -8.71 27.02
CA ARG A 413 -0.59 -9.27 27.96
C ARG A 413 -0.96 -10.68 28.39
N GLN A 414 -2.22 -10.90 28.76
CA GLN A 414 -2.75 -12.22 29.12
C GLN A 414 -2.64 -13.23 27.97
N ARG A 415 -2.77 -12.77 26.72
CA ARG A 415 -2.68 -13.62 25.54
C ARG A 415 -1.25 -13.88 25.08
N PHE A 416 -0.37 -12.89 25.24
CA PHE A 416 1.01 -12.94 24.77
C PHE A 416 2.01 -12.68 25.92
N PRO A 417 2.01 -13.49 26.98
CA PRO A 417 2.86 -13.24 28.16
C PRO A 417 4.37 -13.41 27.89
N HIS A 418 4.74 -14.03 26.77
CA HIS A 418 6.13 -14.28 26.39
C HIS A 418 6.56 -13.52 25.12
N ASP A 419 5.72 -12.64 24.57
CA ASP A 419 6.05 -11.81 23.41
C ASP A 419 6.73 -10.52 23.88
N MET A 420 8.06 -10.53 23.94
CA MET A 420 8.82 -9.39 24.49
C MET A 420 8.65 -8.13 23.66
N ASP A 421 8.55 -8.25 22.34
CA ASP A 421 8.37 -7.10 21.45
C ASP A 421 7.03 -6.40 21.72
N PHE A 422 5.97 -7.18 21.94
CA PHE A 422 4.68 -6.65 22.34
C PHE A 422 4.73 -6.01 23.73
N LEU A 423 5.27 -6.71 24.73
CA LEU A 423 5.26 -6.24 26.12
C LEU A 423 6.07 -4.97 26.31
N LEU A 424 7.29 -4.91 25.76
CA LEU A 424 8.15 -3.73 25.84
C LEU A 424 7.51 -2.53 25.13
N SER A 425 6.93 -2.74 23.94
CA SER A 425 6.27 -1.65 23.23
C SER A 425 4.97 -1.19 23.90
N ALA A 426 4.26 -2.07 24.62
CA ALA A 426 3.11 -1.71 25.45
C ALA A 426 3.54 -0.90 26.68
N ILE A 427 4.62 -1.30 27.35
CA ILE A 427 5.22 -0.57 28.48
C ILE A 427 5.66 0.83 28.03
N ASP A 428 6.40 0.93 26.93
CA ASP A 428 6.88 2.20 26.39
C ASP A 428 5.72 3.15 26.07
N PHE A 429 4.61 2.62 25.53
CA PHE A 429 3.40 3.40 25.29
C PHE A 429 2.73 3.86 26.58
N LEU A 430 2.60 2.99 27.59
CA LEU A 430 2.01 3.36 28.87
C LEU A 430 2.87 4.37 29.64
N MET A 431 4.20 4.22 29.61
CA MET A 431 5.12 5.20 30.21
C MET A 431 4.98 6.60 29.61
N LEU A 432 4.62 6.71 28.33
CA LEU A 432 4.42 7.99 27.66
C LEU A 432 3.08 8.66 28.01
N VAL A 433 2.07 7.86 28.36
CA VAL A 433 0.66 8.28 28.33
C VAL A 433 -0.02 8.22 29.70
N ASP A 434 0.44 7.35 30.57
CA ASP A 434 -0.24 6.94 31.79
C ASP A 434 0.50 7.38 33.06
N ASP A 435 -0.20 7.38 34.18
CA ASP A 435 0.35 7.68 35.49
C ASP A 435 1.24 6.53 35.98
N ALA A 436 2.32 6.88 36.67
CA ALA A 436 3.31 5.92 37.19
C ALA A 436 2.70 4.78 38.02
N THR A 437 1.61 5.03 38.76
CA THR A 437 0.92 3.99 39.54
C THR A 437 0.38 2.87 38.65
N ASN A 438 -0.24 3.21 37.52
CA ASN A 438 -0.79 2.23 36.59
C ASN A 438 0.31 1.52 35.81
N VAL A 439 1.34 2.25 35.41
CA VAL A 439 2.51 1.68 34.71
C VAL A 439 3.23 0.67 35.60
N ARG A 440 3.46 0.98 36.89
CA ARG A 440 4.00 0.03 37.87
C ARG A 440 3.14 -1.22 37.98
N ALA A 441 1.82 -1.05 38.09
CA ALA A 441 0.91 -2.18 38.21
C ALA A 441 0.97 -3.08 36.96
N PHE A 442 1.14 -2.50 35.77
CA PHE A 442 1.35 -3.26 34.53
C PHE A 442 2.71 -3.97 34.51
N LEU A 443 3.79 -3.29 34.90
CA LEU A 443 5.14 -3.86 35.00
C LEU A 443 5.21 -5.04 35.98
N GLU A 444 4.65 -4.90 37.18
CA GLU A 444 4.62 -5.95 38.20
C GLU A 444 3.85 -7.19 37.72
N ARG A 445 2.68 -7.00 37.09
CA ARG A 445 1.92 -8.12 36.50
C ARG A 445 2.67 -8.77 35.34
N THR A 446 3.37 -7.98 34.53
CA THR A 446 4.17 -8.50 33.41
C THR A 446 5.34 -9.34 33.93
N LEU A 447 6.04 -8.88 34.97
CA LEU A 447 7.12 -9.61 35.63
C LEU A 447 6.65 -10.90 36.32
N ALA A 448 5.42 -10.92 36.84
CA ALA A 448 4.84 -12.11 37.47
C ALA A 448 4.59 -13.26 36.47
N ASP A 449 4.22 -12.94 35.23
CA ASP A 449 3.92 -13.93 34.20
C ASP A 449 5.16 -14.39 33.40
N LEU A 450 6.28 -13.67 33.55
CA LEU A 450 7.51 -13.86 32.79
C LEU A 450 8.48 -14.82 33.47
N PRO A 451 9.10 -15.77 32.74
CA PRO A 451 10.24 -16.51 33.28
C PRO A 451 11.39 -15.56 33.60
N VAL A 452 12.09 -15.84 34.71
CA VAL A 452 13.24 -15.05 35.20
C VAL A 452 14.22 -14.70 34.09
N ARG A 453 14.58 -15.68 33.24
CA ARG A 453 15.56 -15.53 32.17
C ARG A 453 15.23 -14.39 31.20
N ASP A 454 13.95 -14.24 30.88
CA ASP A 454 13.48 -13.29 29.86
C ASP A 454 12.97 -11.98 30.48
N SER A 455 12.89 -11.89 31.82
CA SER A 455 12.40 -10.71 32.56
C SER A 455 13.36 -9.51 32.54
N ARG A 456 14.62 -9.72 32.16
CA ARG A 456 15.70 -8.72 32.25
C ARG A 456 15.37 -7.38 31.54
N PRO A 457 14.86 -7.37 30.30
CA PRO A 457 14.51 -6.12 29.61
C PRO A 457 13.35 -5.37 30.26
N VAL A 458 12.41 -6.09 30.89
CA VAL A 458 11.29 -5.47 31.62
C VAL A 458 11.78 -4.79 32.90
N TRP A 459 12.71 -5.41 33.62
CA TRP A 459 13.40 -4.77 34.75
C TRP A 459 14.15 -3.50 34.33
N ASP A 460 14.83 -3.52 33.17
CA ASP A 460 15.52 -2.33 32.66
C ASP A 460 14.56 -1.17 32.38
N ARG A 461 13.38 -1.45 31.80
CA ARG A 461 12.32 -0.44 31.62
C ARG A 461 11.74 0.05 32.94
N TYR A 462 11.57 -0.82 33.93
CA TYR A 462 11.08 -0.42 35.24
C TYR A 462 12.07 0.51 35.94
N ILE A 463 13.36 0.16 35.96
CA ILE A 463 14.40 1.01 36.54
C ILE A 463 14.47 2.36 35.81
N HIS A 464 14.43 2.35 34.47
CA HIS A 464 14.40 3.57 33.67
C HIS A 464 13.19 4.46 34.02
N MET A 465 12.01 3.88 34.18
CA MET A 465 10.81 4.61 34.56
C MET A 465 10.97 5.28 35.93
N GLU A 466 11.44 4.56 36.95
CA GLU A 466 11.65 5.13 38.30
C GLU A 466 12.79 6.15 38.36
N MET A 467 13.78 6.06 37.46
CA MET A 467 14.91 6.98 37.41
C MET A 467 14.60 8.27 36.65
N VAL A 468 13.86 8.19 35.53
CA VAL A 468 13.75 9.30 34.56
C VAL A 468 12.30 9.76 34.35
N CYS A 469 11.33 8.85 34.37
CA CYS A 469 9.96 9.15 33.90
C CYS A 469 9.01 9.58 35.03
N MET A 470 9.49 9.67 36.27
CA MET A 470 8.67 10.09 37.41
C MET A 470 8.49 11.62 37.44
N PRO A 471 7.30 12.17 37.77
CA PRO A 471 7.02 13.61 37.77
C PRO A 471 7.93 14.47 38.67
N GLY A 472 8.68 13.84 39.59
CA GLY A 472 9.64 14.49 40.49
C GLY A 472 11.10 14.09 40.28
N GLY A 473 11.47 13.53 39.12
CA GLY A 473 12.85 13.12 38.83
C GLY A 473 13.29 11.81 39.49
N GLY A 474 12.33 11.02 39.97
CA GLY A 474 12.58 9.67 40.49
C GLY A 474 13.12 9.62 41.91
N SER A 475 13.38 8.41 42.40
CA SER A 475 14.01 8.21 43.72
C SER A 475 15.08 7.12 43.66
N LEU A 476 16.32 7.49 44.04
CA LEU A 476 17.44 6.55 44.11
C LEU A 476 17.19 5.41 45.10
N SER A 477 16.41 5.65 46.17
CA SER A 477 16.06 4.59 47.12
C SER A 477 15.10 3.57 46.49
N ALA A 478 14.16 4.01 45.66
CA ALA A 478 13.26 3.13 44.91
C ALA A 478 14.04 2.30 43.88
N VAL A 479 14.97 2.92 43.16
CA VAL A 479 15.86 2.23 42.21
C VAL A 479 16.70 1.17 42.93
N ALA A 480 17.32 1.51 44.06
CA ALA A 480 18.12 0.55 44.83
C ALA A 480 17.29 -0.67 45.32
N VAL A 481 16.02 -0.46 45.67
CA VAL A 481 15.11 -1.55 46.02
C VAL A 481 14.81 -2.44 44.81
N LEU A 482 14.56 -1.84 43.63
CA LEU A 482 14.31 -2.59 42.40
C LEU A 482 15.54 -3.38 41.94
N GLU A 483 16.73 -2.79 41.99
CA GLU A 483 17.98 -3.50 41.66
C GLU A 483 18.22 -4.69 42.58
N ARG A 484 17.97 -4.55 43.89
CA ARG A 484 18.02 -5.67 44.85
C ARG A 484 16.96 -6.72 44.58
N ARG A 485 15.80 -6.36 44.03
CA ARG A 485 14.75 -7.33 43.63
C ARG A 485 15.17 -8.07 42.36
N ARG A 486 15.67 -7.36 41.35
CA ARG A 486 16.22 -7.93 40.12
C ARG A 486 17.33 -8.93 40.41
N ALA A 487 18.27 -8.58 41.29
CA ALA A 487 19.38 -9.46 41.69
C ALA A 487 18.96 -10.69 42.51
N ARG A 488 17.75 -10.67 43.11
CA ARG A 488 17.18 -11.84 43.80
C ARG A 488 16.35 -12.71 42.86
N ALA A 489 15.88 -12.14 41.75
CA ALA A 489 15.06 -12.85 40.77
C ALA A 489 15.94 -13.65 39.80
N GLY A 490 17.06 -13.11 39.34
CA GLY A 490 18.06 -13.77 38.49
C GLY A 490 19.10 -14.52 39.27
#